data_AF-A0A803M4T3-F1
#
_entry.id   AF-A0A803M4T3-F1
#
_cell.length_a   1.000
_cell.length_b   1.000
_cell.length_c   1.000
_cell.angle_alpha   90.00
_cell.angle_beta   90.00
_cell.angle_gamma   90.00
#
_symmetry.space_group_name_H-M   'P 1'
#
loop_
_entity.id
_entity.type
_entity.pdbx_description
1 polymer ?
#
loop_
_entity_poly.entity_id
_entity_poly.type
_entity_poly.pdbx_seq_one_letter_code
_entity_poly.pdbx_strand_id
1 'polypeptide(L)'
;MKFPSFTLVNGTANFTFFQYVAVRNPNRYSFSHYDSSLQLFSSSAGPLGFMYIPAGSIAAGRTQFMSATFDVKSFQLPANVGNAGAGPVPGSGPIMELETRMKLVGSVKVLKVFAHHVEKGAKCRVSIQVSDGSVLGYNC
;
A
#
# COMPACT_ATOMS: atom_id res chain seq x y z
N MET A 1 9.33 -0.99 -13.79
CA MET A 1 8.90 -2.02 -12.81
C MET A 1 7.45 -2.38 -13.12
N LYS A 2 7.04 -3.63 -12.93
CA LYS A 2 5.69 -4.11 -13.25
C LYS A 2 5.15 -4.94 -12.10
N PHE A 3 3.84 -4.98 -11.93
CA PHE A 3 3.21 -5.80 -10.90
C PHE A 3 3.42 -7.29 -11.18
N PRO A 4 3.81 -8.11 -10.17
CA PRO A 4 4.22 -9.51 -10.38
C PRO A 4 3.18 -10.42 -11.02
N SER A 5 1.89 -10.08 -10.99
CA SER A 5 0.81 -10.96 -11.46
C SER A 5 -0.33 -10.22 -12.18
N PHE A 6 -0.01 -9.13 -12.89
CA PHE A 6 -1.04 -8.32 -13.57
C PHE A 6 -1.62 -9.05 -14.79
N THR A 7 -2.94 -9.23 -14.81
CA THR A 7 -3.70 -9.76 -15.96
C THR A 7 -4.96 -8.96 -16.19
N LEU A 8 -5.34 -8.77 -17.45
CA LEU A 8 -6.57 -8.10 -17.87
C LEU A 8 -7.46 -9.10 -18.61
N VAL A 9 -8.69 -9.30 -18.13
CA VAL A 9 -9.68 -10.18 -18.78
C VAL A 9 -11.03 -9.47 -18.75
N ASN A 10 -11.64 -9.26 -19.92
CA ASN A 10 -12.99 -8.68 -20.07
C ASN A 10 -13.22 -7.38 -19.25
N GLY A 11 -12.27 -6.44 -19.31
CA GLY A 11 -12.38 -5.16 -18.58
C GLY A 11 -12.15 -5.26 -17.07
N THR A 12 -11.69 -6.41 -16.58
CA THR A 12 -11.37 -6.64 -15.18
C THR A 12 -9.89 -6.95 -15.01
N ALA A 13 -9.25 -6.35 -14.01
CA ALA A 13 -7.85 -6.60 -13.68
C ALA A 13 -7.69 -7.53 -12.48
N ASN A 14 -6.74 -8.46 -12.57
CA ASN A 14 -6.22 -9.20 -11.42
C ASN A 14 -4.76 -8.82 -11.23
N PHE A 15 -4.35 -8.58 -9.99
CA PHE A 15 -2.97 -8.23 -9.70
C PHE A 15 -2.62 -8.44 -8.24
N THR A 16 -1.33 -8.66 -7.98
CA THR A 16 -0.77 -8.68 -6.63
C THR A 16 -0.10 -7.34 -6.35
N PHE A 17 -0.53 -6.68 -5.27
CA PHE A 17 0.14 -5.49 -4.75
C PHE A 17 1.04 -5.89 -3.58
N PHE A 18 2.34 -5.62 -3.70
CA PHE A 18 3.31 -5.86 -2.65
C PHE A 18 3.83 -4.53 -2.09
N GLN A 19 3.67 -4.32 -0.79
CA GLN A 19 4.21 -3.17 -0.07
C GLN A 19 5.38 -3.60 0.80
N TYR A 20 6.46 -2.82 0.76
CA TYR A 20 7.59 -2.94 1.67
C TYR A 20 7.87 -1.58 2.30
N VAL A 21 7.85 -1.50 3.63
CA VAL A 21 8.01 -0.24 4.38
C VAL A 21 9.06 -0.37 5.46
N ALA A 22 9.78 0.72 5.69
CA ALA A 22 10.74 0.87 6.77
C ALA A 22 10.15 1.79 7.84
N VAL A 23 9.93 1.26 9.04
CA VAL A 23 9.44 2.01 10.18
C VAL A 23 10.60 2.26 11.13
N ARG A 24 11.03 3.52 11.23
CA ARG A 24 12.08 3.91 12.17
C ARG A 24 11.49 4.40 13.48
N ASN A 25 11.97 3.86 14.59
CA ASN A 25 11.74 4.41 15.91
C ASN A 25 12.87 5.40 16.25
N PRO A 26 12.65 6.72 16.18
CA PRO A 26 13.66 7.71 16.55
C PRO A 26 13.80 7.88 18.08
N ASN A 27 12.90 7.28 18.88
CA ASN A 27 12.93 7.43 20.32
C ASN A 27 14.11 6.66 20.93
N ARG A 28 14.58 7.14 22.08
CA ARG A 28 15.60 6.46 22.91
C ARG A 28 15.06 5.25 23.68
N TYR A 29 13.77 4.96 23.56
CA TYR A 29 13.09 3.84 24.20
C TYR A 29 12.34 3.01 23.17
N SER A 30 12.02 1.76 23.51
CA SER A 30 11.23 0.88 22.65
C SER A 30 9.83 1.47 22.43
N PHE A 31 9.42 1.46 21.16
CA PHE A 31 8.07 1.75 20.74
C PHE A 31 7.31 0.44 20.63
N SER A 32 6.19 0.29 21.33
CA SER A 32 5.30 -0.85 21.22
C SER A 32 4.11 -0.45 20.36
N HIS A 33 3.89 -1.13 19.24
CA HIS A 33 2.75 -0.88 18.36
C HIS A 33 1.66 -1.92 18.55
N TYR A 34 0.42 -1.48 18.41
CA TYR A 34 -0.82 -2.25 18.51
C TYR A 34 -1.89 -1.55 17.68
N ASP A 35 -3.01 -2.21 17.37
CA ASP A 35 -4.14 -1.66 16.59
C ASP A 35 -3.72 -0.92 15.31
N SER A 36 -2.64 -1.38 14.71
CA SER A 36 -2.04 -0.80 13.52
C SER A 36 -2.63 -1.48 12.29
N SER A 37 -2.73 -0.76 11.19
CA SER A 37 -3.40 -1.26 9.99
C SER A 37 -2.76 -0.77 8.70
N LEU A 38 -3.05 -1.50 7.63
CA LEU A 38 -2.63 -1.19 6.30
C LEU A 38 -3.79 -1.45 5.34
N GLN A 39 -4.04 -0.51 4.46
CA GLN A 39 -5.24 -0.49 3.60
C GLN A 39 -4.82 -0.19 2.17
N LEU A 40 -5.45 -0.88 1.22
CA LEU A 40 -5.30 -0.63 -0.19
C LEU A 40 -6.61 -0.03 -0.73
N PHE A 41 -6.49 1.05 -1.49
CA PHE A 41 -7.59 1.76 -2.10
C PHE A 41 -7.32 1.96 -3.59
N SER A 42 -8.39 2.08 -4.36
CA SER A 42 -8.36 2.66 -5.69
C SER A 42 -9.21 3.92 -5.72
N SER A 43 -8.73 4.95 -6.43
CA SER A 43 -9.48 6.19 -6.64
C SER A 43 -10.83 5.96 -7.33
N SER A 44 -10.94 4.93 -8.17
CA SER A 44 -12.16 4.65 -8.96
C SER A 44 -13.14 3.67 -8.31
N ALA A 45 -12.68 2.83 -7.38
CA ALA A 45 -13.52 1.77 -6.79
C ALA A 45 -13.58 1.78 -5.25
N GLY A 46 -12.78 2.62 -4.58
CA GLY A 46 -12.72 2.65 -3.13
C GLY A 46 -11.82 1.57 -2.52
N PRO A 47 -12.15 1.03 -1.31
CA PRO A 47 -11.29 0.11 -0.59
C PRO A 47 -11.20 -1.25 -1.31
N LEU A 48 -9.96 -1.70 -1.54
CA LEU A 48 -9.65 -2.99 -2.17
C LEU A 48 -9.16 -4.04 -1.17
N GLY A 49 -8.68 -3.61 -0.01
CA GLY A 49 -8.19 -4.54 1.01
C GLY A 49 -7.80 -3.84 2.31
N PHE A 50 -7.81 -4.62 3.38
CA PHE A 50 -7.43 -4.19 4.72
C PHE A 50 -6.66 -5.32 5.40
N MET A 51 -5.63 -4.97 6.17
CA MET A 51 -4.97 -5.89 7.09
C MET A 51 -4.56 -5.18 8.38
N TYR A 52 -4.52 -5.95 9.46
CA TYR A 52 -3.90 -5.52 10.71
C TYR A 52 -2.40 -5.79 10.68
N ILE A 53 -1.63 -4.86 11.23
CA ILE A 53 -0.22 -5.08 11.55
C ILE A 53 -0.20 -5.68 12.96
N PRO A 54 0.28 -6.92 13.13
CA PRO A 54 0.32 -7.58 14.44
C PRO A 54 1.02 -6.73 15.49
N ALA A 55 0.58 -6.83 16.74
CA ALA A 55 1.24 -6.11 17.84
C ALA A 55 2.72 -6.52 17.95
N GLY A 56 3.57 -5.55 18.25
CA GLY A 56 5.02 -5.76 18.25
C GLY A 56 5.77 -4.60 18.88
N SER A 57 7.11 -4.64 18.80
CA SER A 57 7.94 -3.55 19.30
C SER A 57 9.15 -3.28 18.42
N ILE A 58 9.44 -2.00 18.24
CA ILE A 58 10.63 -1.50 17.56
C ILE A 58 11.55 -0.92 18.63
N ALA A 59 12.71 -1.55 18.82
CA ALA A 59 13.70 -1.11 19.78
C ALA A 59 14.20 0.32 19.50
N ALA A 60 14.76 0.96 20.53
CA ALA A 60 15.25 2.32 20.47
C ALA A 60 16.22 2.56 19.28
N GLY A 61 15.98 3.61 18.50
CA GLY A 61 16.80 3.96 17.35
C GLY A 61 16.76 2.98 16.17
N ARG A 62 16.05 1.84 16.28
CA ARG A 62 16.01 0.79 15.25
C ARG A 62 14.97 1.09 14.19
N THR A 63 15.20 0.49 13.02
CA THR A 63 14.25 0.43 11.92
C THR A 63 13.74 -1.00 11.81
N GLN A 64 12.42 -1.17 11.77
CA GLN A 64 11.79 -2.44 11.46
C GLN A 64 11.25 -2.38 10.04
N PHE A 65 11.53 -3.43 9.27
CA PHE A 65 10.96 -3.60 7.95
C PHE A 65 9.68 -4.42 8.06
N MET A 66 8.64 -3.97 7.38
CA MET A 66 7.35 -4.64 7.33
C MET A 66 6.92 -4.79 5.88
N SER A 67 6.24 -5.88 5.57
CA SER A 67 5.73 -6.14 4.23
C SER A 67 4.28 -6.59 4.28
N ALA A 68 3.54 -6.22 3.24
CA ALA A 68 2.15 -6.58 3.04
C ALA A 68 1.92 -7.01 1.61
N THR A 69 1.10 -8.03 1.41
CA THR A 69 0.70 -8.52 0.09
C THR A 69 -0.82 -8.50 -0.01
N PHE A 70 -1.36 -7.85 -1.03
CA PHE A 70 -2.76 -7.92 -1.39
C PHE A 70 -2.91 -8.64 -2.71
N ASP A 71 -3.67 -9.74 -2.73
CA ASP A 71 -4.09 -10.38 -3.96
C ASP A 71 -5.45 -9.81 -4.37
N VAL A 72 -5.45 -8.89 -5.34
CA VAL A 72 -6.65 -8.24 -5.84
C VAL A 72 -7.16 -9.04 -7.02
N LYS A 73 -8.35 -9.63 -6.84
CA LYS A 73 -9.07 -10.33 -7.89
C LYS A 73 -10.27 -9.53 -8.35
N SER A 74 -10.56 -9.64 -9.63
CA SER A 74 -11.75 -9.12 -10.27
C SER A 74 -11.95 -7.61 -10.09
N PHE A 75 -10.87 -6.81 -10.12
CA PHE A 75 -10.96 -5.35 -10.02
C PHE A 75 -11.59 -4.76 -11.28
N GLN A 76 -12.79 -4.22 -11.13
CA GLN A 76 -13.53 -3.61 -12.23
C GLN A 76 -12.86 -2.30 -12.65
N LEU A 77 -12.47 -2.23 -13.91
CA LEU A 77 -11.93 -1.00 -14.48
C LEU A 77 -13.09 -0.11 -14.93
N PRO A 78 -12.94 1.23 -14.86
CA PRO A 78 -13.95 2.14 -15.40
C PRO A 78 -14.24 1.82 -16.88
N ALA A 79 -15.48 2.03 -17.34
CA ALA A 79 -15.92 1.65 -18.70
C ALA A 79 -15.05 2.24 -19.83
N ASN A 80 -14.45 3.41 -19.61
CA ASN A 80 -13.54 4.07 -20.57
C ASN A 80 -12.13 3.45 -20.61
N VAL A 81 -11.82 2.55 -19.67
CA VAL A 81 -10.53 1.86 -19.49
C VAL A 81 -10.59 0.43 -20.02
N GLY A 82 -11.74 -0.24 -19.90
CA GLY A 82 -11.97 -1.61 -20.39
C GLY A 82 -12.07 -1.76 -21.91
N ASN A 83 -12.34 -0.67 -22.64
CA ASN A 83 -12.44 -0.61 -24.10
C ASN A 83 -11.14 -0.18 -24.80
N ALA A 84 -10.01 -0.14 -24.10
CA ALA A 84 -8.71 0.25 -24.67
C ALA A 84 -8.12 -0.83 -25.59
N GLY A 85 -8.80 -1.10 -26.69
CA GLY A 85 -8.28 -1.78 -27.89
C GLY A 85 -7.62 -0.80 -28.87
N ALA A 86 -7.02 0.29 -28.39
CA ALA A 86 -6.51 1.37 -29.24
C ALA A 86 -4.99 1.25 -29.47
N GLY A 87 -4.60 0.41 -30.44
CA GLY A 87 -3.33 0.53 -31.19
C GLY A 87 -2.00 0.31 -30.43
N PRO A 88 -0.90 -0.04 -31.14
CA PRO A 88 0.37 -0.41 -30.54
C PRO A 88 1.24 0.83 -30.24
N VAL A 89 0.75 1.78 -29.44
CA VAL A 89 1.59 2.87 -28.93
C VAL A 89 1.93 2.57 -27.46
N PRO A 90 3.18 2.16 -27.15
CA PRO A 90 3.63 1.94 -25.79
C PRO A 90 3.42 3.21 -24.96
N GLY A 91 2.64 3.11 -23.87
CA GLY A 91 2.35 4.24 -22.96
C GLY A 91 1.12 5.09 -23.31
N SER A 92 0.37 4.77 -24.38
CA SER A 92 -0.92 5.41 -24.69
C SER A 92 -2.07 4.50 -24.28
N GLY A 93 -2.33 4.41 -22.98
CA GLY A 93 -3.45 3.63 -22.49
C GLY A 93 -3.95 4.15 -21.14
N PRO A 94 -5.09 3.65 -20.67
CA PRO A 94 -5.67 4.12 -19.43
C PRO A 94 -4.77 3.85 -18.22
N ILE A 95 -4.77 4.80 -17.30
CA ILE A 95 -3.98 4.76 -16.06
C ILE A 95 -4.92 4.45 -14.89
N MET A 96 -4.47 3.53 -14.04
CA MET A 96 -5.12 3.21 -12.77
C MET A 96 -4.29 3.79 -11.62
N GLU A 97 -4.96 4.40 -10.64
CA GLU A 97 -4.34 4.85 -9.42
C GLU A 97 -4.71 3.95 -8.24
N LEU A 98 -3.69 3.51 -7.53
CA LEU A 98 -3.80 2.81 -6.25
C LEU A 98 -3.23 3.68 -5.14
N GLU A 99 -3.90 3.70 -4.00
CA GLU A 99 -3.44 4.39 -2.80
C GLU A 99 -3.32 3.38 -1.66
N THR A 100 -2.14 3.29 -1.05
CA THR A 100 -1.95 2.57 0.20
C THR A 100 -1.99 3.53 1.37
N ARG A 101 -2.63 3.12 2.45
CA ARG A 101 -2.66 3.86 3.71
C ARG A 101 -2.19 2.95 4.82
N MET A 102 -1.06 3.28 5.42
CA MET A 102 -0.58 2.65 6.64
C MET A 102 -0.90 3.55 7.82
N LYS A 103 -1.40 2.95 8.91
CA LYS A 103 -1.60 3.58 10.20
C LYS A 103 -0.88 2.75 11.26
N LEU A 104 0.06 3.36 11.95
CA LEU A 104 0.83 2.77 13.02
C LEU A 104 0.47 3.47 14.34
N VAL A 105 -0.10 2.69 15.25
CA VAL A 105 -0.56 3.14 16.56
C VAL A 105 0.25 2.41 17.63
N GLY A 106 0.55 3.08 18.73
CA GLY A 106 1.27 2.46 19.81
C GLY A 106 1.59 3.39 20.96
N SER A 107 2.61 3.00 21.74
CA SER A 107 3.12 3.82 22.82
C SER A 107 4.63 3.66 23.00
N VAL A 108 5.26 4.69 23.53
CA VAL A 108 6.64 4.66 24.00
C VAL A 108 6.62 4.72 25.52
N LYS A 109 7.20 3.72 26.20
CA LYS A 109 7.28 3.68 27.66
C LYS A 109 8.61 4.25 28.14
N VAL A 110 8.54 5.35 28.89
CA VAL A 110 9.67 6.02 29.52
C VAL A 110 9.68 5.68 31.01
N LEU A 111 10.82 5.19 31.51
CA LEU A 111 11.02 4.80 32.91
C LEU A 111 9.98 3.80 33.47
N LYS A 112 9.30 3.04 32.60
CA LYS A 112 8.22 2.09 32.92
C LYS A 112 6.94 2.68 33.54
N VAL A 113 6.89 3.98 33.81
CA VAL A 113 5.74 4.66 34.42
C VAL A 113 5.01 5.61 33.48
N PHE A 114 5.70 6.18 32.49
CA PHE A 114 5.09 7.10 31.53
C PHE A 114 4.94 6.43 30.17
N ALA A 115 3.70 6.27 29.71
CA ALA A 115 3.40 5.79 28.37
C ALA A 115 2.91 6.96 27.51
N HIS A 116 3.71 7.35 26.51
CA HIS A 116 3.30 8.35 25.54
C HIS A 116 2.65 7.66 24.34
N HIS A 117 1.40 7.97 24.05
CA HIS A 117 0.70 7.45 22.88
C HIS A 117 1.30 8.01 21.59
N VAL A 118 1.43 7.17 20.58
CA VAL A 118 1.96 7.57 19.27
C VAL A 118 1.04 7.03 18.19
N GLU A 119 0.55 7.93 17.35
CA GLU A 119 -0.15 7.60 16.12
C GLU A 119 0.59 8.25 14.95
N LYS A 120 0.97 7.45 13.95
CA LYS A 120 1.63 7.89 12.72
C LYS A 120 1.00 7.20 11.53
N GLY A 121 0.95 7.89 10.40
CA GLY A 121 0.44 7.33 9.15
C GLY A 121 1.38 7.61 7.99
N ALA A 122 1.33 6.76 6.98
CA ALA A 122 1.99 6.95 5.69
C ALA A 122 0.97 6.68 4.58
N LYS A 123 1.01 7.48 3.52
CA LYS A 123 0.20 7.29 2.33
C LYS A 123 1.13 7.19 1.14
N CYS A 124 0.92 6.18 0.31
CA CYS A 124 1.64 6.05 -0.96
C CYS A 124 0.65 5.92 -2.10
N ARG A 125 0.78 6.76 -3.11
CA ARG A 125 0.05 6.66 -4.37
C ARG A 125 0.92 6.03 -5.43
N VAL A 126 0.33 5.16 -6.24
CA VAL A 126 1.00 4.44 -7.32
C VAL A 126 0.14 4.54 -8.57
N SER A 127 0.72 5.00 -9.66
CA SER A 127 0.07 5.10 -10.96
C SER A 127 0.54 3.96 -11.85
N ILE A 128 -0.41 3.24 -12.45
CA ILE A 128 -0.16 1.99 -13.19
C ILE A 128 -0.78 2.10 -14.57
N GLN A 129 -0.01 1.73 -15.58
CA GLN A 129 -0.49 1.55 -16.94
C GLN A 129 -1.32 0.26 -17.02
N VAL A 130 -2.61 0.36 -17.37
CA VAL A 130 -3.52 -0.81 -17.34
C VAL A 130 -3.24 -1.80 -18.45
N SER A 131 -2.68 -1.37 -19.58
CA SER A 131 -2.43 -2.24 -20.74
C SER A 131 -1.44 -3.38 -20.43
N ASP A 132 -0.48 -3.12 -19.54
CA ASP A 132 0.59 -4.08 -19.24
C ASP A 132 0.92 -4.18 -17.74
N GLY A 133 0.30 -3.41 -16.86
CA GLY A 133 0.60 -3.40 -15.43
C GLY A 133 1.91 -2.70 -15.06
N SER A 134 2.48 -1.89 -15.97
CA SER A 134 3.70 -1.13 -15.72
C SER A 134 3.47 0.00 -14.72
N VAL A 135 4.37 0.16 -13.77
CA VAL A 135 4.35 1.26 -12.80
C VAL A 135 4.92 2.51 -13.46
N LEU A 136 4.08 3.54 -13.60
CA LEU A 136 4.44 4.83 -14.20
C LEU A 136 5.08 5.78 -13.20
N GLY A 137 4.71 5.65 -11.92
CA GLY A 137 5.26 6.46 -10.84
C GLY A 137 4.64 6.13 -9.50
N TYR A 138 5.27 6.63 -8.45
CA TYR A 138 4.75 6.56 -7.09
C TYR A 138 5.16 7.78 -6.28
N ASN A 139 4.33 8.14 -5.31
CA ASN A 139 4.58 9.22 -4.36
C ASN A 139 4.23 8.75 -2.95
N CYS A 140 5.25 8.74 -2.09
CA CYS A 140 5.26 8.54 -0.66
C CYS A 140 6.10 9.68 -0.07
#